data_AF-A0A0D2X054-F1
#
_entry.id   AF-A0A0D2X054-F1
#
_cell.length_a   1.000
_cell.length_b   1.000
_cell.length_c   1.000
_cell.angle_alpha   90.00
_cell.angle_beta   90.00
_cell.angle_gamma   90.00
#
_symmetry.space_group_name_H-M   'P 1'
#
loop_
_entity.id
_entity.type
_entity.pdbx_description
1 polymer ?
#
loop_
_entity_poly.entity_id
_entity_poly.type
_entity_poly.pdbx_seq_one_letter_code
_entity_poly.pdbx_strand_id
1 'polypeptide(L)'
;MSLSPPSRPVPEPPERVAPTPPASQAGASDQELADLFAALEAEDVQLREEHLLLDDVPPQNEVVVSLQLRLMLQGAWFALLGSVLLLTSKPLWIVHRRYALVMLLTTVGLFVALHLLIIPFRIVITLLSLLSLDLNFLLESASSTILSFCRLVPFGLLLVMRYGYMDVLDNLFFIGMDNFPRLKAALREERRPPFSLRRFIDKKIAFLLKIIAALLLSLVPYVGPAILFFLQYKTVGLVLGRGLGLTIAFLGVFVPLRELCWGFLYVCVLARAISWELLAPYHERVSQQRSRSSGDPRPRIERSALTQLQQDAMALGFGIPIALLLHYTPYGWVMFGLLQASAAYLVAGLHFH
;
A
#
# COMPACT_ATOMS: atom_id res chain seq x y z
N MET A 1 59.56 29.00 25.51
CA MET A 1 58.28 29.65 25.88
C MET A 1 57.66 30.19 24.60
N SER A 2 56.66 29.50 24.07
CA SER A 2 55.94 29.84 22.83
C SER A 2 54.68 30.61 23.23
N LEU A 3 54.58 31.87 22.83
CA LEU A 3 53.42 32.73 23.09
C LEU A 3 52.37 32.50 22.00
N SER A 4 51.23 31.92 22.39
CA SER A 4 50.06 31.80 21.52
C SER A 4 49.44 33.18 21.26
N PRO A 5 49.05 33.50 20.01
CA PRO A 5 48.40 34.77 19.70
C PRO A 5 46.95 34.82 20.20
N PRO A 6 46.42 36.01 20.52
CA PRO A 6 45.09 36.19 21.06
C PRO A 6 44.01 35.88 20.02
N SER A 7 43.02 35.10 20.44
CA SER A 7 41.81 34.75 19.68
C SER A 7 40.99 36.00 19.36
N ARG A 8 40.72 36.24 18.07
CA ARG A 8 39.80 37.28 17.61
C ARG A 8 38.36 36.96 18.03
N PRO A 9 37.57 37.97 18.46
CA PRO A 9 36.15 37.78 18.77
C PRO A 9 35.38 37.44 17.48
N VAL A 10 34.56 36.40 17.57
CA VAL A 10 33.63 35.97 16.52
C VAL A 10 32.48 36.99 16.45
N PRO A 11 32.16 37.58 15.28
CA PRO A 11 31.04 38.50 15.17
C PRO A 11 29.72 37.76 15.38
N GLU A 12 28.84 38.33 16.19
CA GLU A 12 27.48 37.82 16.40
C GLU A 12 26.69 37.81 15.08
N PRO A 13 25.96 36.71 14.80
CA PRO A 13 25.14 36.62 13.60
C PRO A 13 23.98 37.63 13.68
N PRO A 14 23.62 38.29 12.57
CA PRO A 14 22.56 39.27 12.53
C PRO A 14 21.22 38.65 12.94
N GLU A 15 20.53 39.33 13.84
CA GLU A 15 19.21 39.00 14.36
C GLU A 15 18.22 38.85 13.20
N ARG A 16 17.81 37.61 12.91
CA ARG A 16 16.82 37.32 11.87
C ARG A 16 15.47 37.83 12.32
N VAL A 17 15.05 38.97 11.76
CA VAL A 17 13.66 39.42 11.79
C VAL A 17 12.78 38.32 11.19
N ALA A 18 11.90 37.75 12.00
CA ALA A 18 10.97 36.71 11.57
C ALA A 18 10.04 37.27 10.47
N PRO A 19 9.89 36.58 9.33
CA PRO A 19 8.95 37.00 8.30
C PRO A 19 7.52 36.94 8.85
N THR A 20 6.83 38.07 8.80
CA THR A 20 5.40 38.18 9.09
C THR A 20 4.65 37.24 8.13
N PRO A 21 3.84 36.29 8.63
CA PRO A 21 3.11 35.39 7.76
C PRO A 21 2.13 36.18 6.88
N PRO A 22 2.03 35.87 5.57
CA PRO A 22 1.03 36.49 4.72
C PRO A 22 -0.36 36.14 5.22
N ALA A 23 -1.21 37.16 5.37
CA ALA A 23 -2.62 37.00 5.69
C ALA A 23 -3.27 36.06 4.66
N SER A 24 -3.60 34.87 5.13
CA SER A 24 -4.15 33.75 4.38
C SER A 24 -5.55 34.10 3.84
N GLN A 25 -5.71 34.00 2.52
CA GLN A 25 -7.00 33.84 1.84
C GLN A 25 -7.30 32.33 1.63
N ALA A 26 -7.19 31.52 2.69
CA ALA A 26 -7.56 30.09 2.68
C ALA A 26 -8.83 29.82 3.52
N GLY A 27 -9.82 30.72 3.47
CA GLY A 27 -10.90 30.77 4.46
C GLY A 27 -12.14 29.89 4.20
N ALA A 28 -12.27 29.24 3.04
CA ALA A 28 -13.49 28.48 2.72
C ALA A 28 -13.26 26.96 2.66
N SER A 29 -12.19 26.50 2.00
CA SER A 29 -11.92 25.06 1.86
C SER A 29 -11.45 24.39 3.15
N ASP A 30 -10.70 25.13 3.98
CA ASP A 30 -10.10 24.58 5.20
C ASP A 30 -11.14 24.47 6.32
N GLN A 31 -12.16 25.33 6.28
CA GLN A 31 -13.26 25.33 7.23
C GLN A 31 -14.30 24.23 6.91
N GLU A 32 -14.62 24.02 5.63
CA GLU A 32 -15.42 22.87 5.20
C GLU A 32 -14.75 21.53 5.53
N LEU A 33 -13.42 21.43 5.38
CA LEU A 33 -12.67 20.24 5.80
C LEU A 33 -12.69 20.08 7.33
N ALA A 34 -12.52 21.16 8.09
CA ALA A 34 -12.57 21.14 9.55
C ALA A 34 -13.96 20.69 10.07
N ASP A 35 -15.04 21.18 9.46
CA ASP A 35 -16.41 20.79 9.81
C ASP A 35 -16.68 19.32 9.48
N LEU A 36 -16.15 18.83 8.35
CA LEU A 36 -16.24 17.41 7.97
C LEU A 36 -15.44 16.52 8.94
N PHE A 37 -14.28 16.98 9.42
CA PHE A 37 -13.52 16.28 10.46
C PHE A 37 -14.23 16.28 11.82
N ALA A 38 -14.87 17.40 12.20
CA ALA A 38 -15.64 17.48 13.45
C ALA A 38 -16.88 16.56 13.42
N ALA A 39 -17.54 16.44 12.27
CA ALA A 39 -18.65 15.51 12.09
C ALA A 39 -18.20 14.04 12.20
N LEU A 40 -17.02 13.71 11.65
CA LEU A 40 -16.43 12.36 11.78
C LEU A 40 -16.01 12.04 13.22
N GLU A 41 -15.45 12.99 13.95
CA GLU A 41 -15.12 12.79 15.37
C GLU A 41 -16.37 12.55 16.23
N ALA A 42 -17.48 13.24 15.94
CA ALA A 42 -18.74 13.04 16.66
C ALA A 42 -19.35 11.65 16.42
N GLU A 43 -19.27 11.14 15.19
CA GLU A 43 -19.72 9.79 14.82
C GLU A 43 -18.87 8.71 15.51
N ASP A 44 -17.55 8.91 15.61
CA ASP A 44 -16.62 8.01 16.30
C ASP A 44 -16.83 7.97 17.83
N VAL A 45 -17.19 9.11 18.45
CA VAL A 45 -17.53 9.16 19.88
C VAL A 45 -18.80 8.37 20.17
N GLN A 46 -19.82 8.50 19.31
CA GLN A 46 -21.04 7.69 19.39
C GLN A 46 -20.73 6.18 19.27
N LEU A 47 -19.85 5.79 18.36
CA LEU A 47 -19.41 4.39 18.19
C LEU A 47 -18.66 3.85 19.42
N ARG A 48 -17.92 4.71 20.14
CA ARG A 48 -17.21 4.35 21.37
C ARG A 48 -18.17 4.08 22.52
N GLU A 49 -19.24 4.86 22.61
CA GLU A 49 -20.30 4.66 23.60
C GLU A 49 -21.15 3.41 23.28
N GLU A 50 -21.44 3.13 22.02
CA GLU A 50 -22.07 1.87 21.60
C GLU A 50 -21.20 0.65 21.96
N HIS A 51 -19.88 0.75 21.80
CA HIS A 51 -18.94 -0.34 22.16
C HIS A 51 -18.87 -0.63 23.66
N LEU A 52 -19.18 0.34 24.52
CA LEU A 52 -19.20 0.19 25.98
C LEU A 52 -20.51 -0.42 26.51
N LEU A 53 -21.56 -0.48 25.69
CA LEU A 53 -22.88 -1.02 26.07
C LEU A 53 -23.10 -2.46 25.57
N LEU A 54 -22.10 -3.09 24.96
CA LEU A 54 -22.21 -4.39 24.27
C LEU A 54 -21.72 -5.58 25.14
N ASP A 55 -21.96 -5.53 26.46
CA ASP A 55 -21.65 -6.62 27.40
C ASP A 55 -22.64 -7.81 27.37
N ASP A 56 -23.74 -7.72 26.61
CA ASP A 56 -24.61 -8.86 26.30
C ASP A 56 -24.21 -9.51 24.97
N VAL A 57 -23.31 -10.50 25.06
CA VAL A 57 -22.54 -11.09 23.95
C VAL A 57 -23.44 -11.93 22.99
N PRO A 58 -23.72 -11.47 21.75
CA PRO A 58 -24.24 -12.35 20.70
C PRO A 58 -23.15 -13.35 20.27
N PRO A 59 -23.47 -14.45 19.56
CA PRO A 59 -22.50 -15.48 19.21
C PRO A 59 -21.23 -14.85 18.62
N GLN A 60 -20.08 -15.11 19.27
CA GLN A 60 -18.78 -14.43 19.07
C GLN A 60 -18.35 -14.27 17.59
N ASN A 61 -18.90 -15.08 16.69
CA ASN A 61 -18.59 -15.02 15.26
C ASN A 61 -19.28 -13.86 14.52
N GLU A 62 -20.49 -13.44 14.91
CA GLU A 62 -21.21 -12.37 14.19
C GLU A 62 -20.62 -10.99 14.47
N VAL A 63 -20.26 -10.73 15.74
CA VAL A 63 -19.60 -9.48 16.15
C VAL A 63 -18.26 -9.32 15.42
N VAL A 64 -17.46 -10.38 15.33
CA VAL A 64 -16.13 -10.34 14.68
C VAL A 64 -16.24 -10.05 13.19
N VAL A 65 -17.22 -10.66 12.49
CA VAL A 65 -17.43 -10.41 11.05
C VAL A 65 -17.90 -8.98 10.81
N SER A 66 -18.84 -8.46 11.61
CA SER A 66 -19.30 -7.07 11.48
C SER A 66 -18.18 -6.06 11.74
N LEU A 67 -17.30 -6.34 12.71
CA LEU A 67 -16.16 -5.49 13.03
C LEU A 67 -15.12 -5.49 11.89
N GLN A 68 -14.79 -6.67 11.35
CA GLN A 68 -13.85 -6.78 10.23
C GLN A 68 -14.35 -6.08 8.97
N LEU A 69 -15.64 -6.22 8.66
CA LEU A 69 -16.25 -5.52 7.54
C LEU A 69 -16.20 -4.00 7.72
N ARG A 70 -16.53 -3.49 8.92
CA ARG A 70 -16.42 -2.06 9.25
C ARG A 70 -14.99 -1.56 9.09
N LEU A 71 -14.00 -2.29 9.61
CA LEU A 71 -12.57 -1.93 9.47
C LEU A 71 -12.11 -1.95 8.00
N MET A 72 -12.60 -2.90 7.21
CA MET A 72 -12.32 -2.93 5.78
C MET A 72 -12.94 -1.72 5.05
N LEU A 73 -14.20 -1.39 5.35
CA LEU A 73 -14.87 -0.20 4.80
C LEU A 73 -14.16 1.08 5.20
N GLN A 74 -13.72 1.19 6.46
CA GLN A 74 -12.95 2.33 6.96
C GLN A 74 -11.59 2.44 6.26
N GLY A 75 -10.89 1.33 6.03
CA GLY A 75 -9.67 1.29 5.24
C GLY A 75 -9.89 1.77 3.80
N ALA A 76 -10.98 1.32 3.16
CA ALA A 76 -11.37 1.76 1.82
C ALA A 76 -11.72 3.26 1.79
N TRP A 77 -12.42 3.74 2.82
CA TRP A 77 -12.75 5.16 2.99
C TRP A 77 -11.48 6.01 3.12
N PHE A 78 -10.50 5.60 3.94
CA PHE A 78 -9.21 6.30 4.03
C PHE A 78 -8.42 6.29 2.73
N ALA A 79 -8.51 5.21 1.95
CA ALA A 79 -7.96 5.17 0.59
C ALA A 79 -8.57 6.29 -0.27
N LEU A 80 -9.91 6.41 -0.29
CA LEU A 80 -10.62 7.43 -1.04
C LEU A 80 -10.36 8.86 -0.51
N LEU A 81 -10.40 9.06 0.81
CA LEU A 81 -10.20 10.37 1.42
C LEU A 81 -8.80 10.91 1.11
N GLY A 82 -7.76 10.10 1.32
CA GLY A 82 -6.40 10.50 0.98
C GLY A 82 -6.19 10.74 -0.52
N SER A 83 -6.99 10.07 -1.36
CA SER A 83 -7.03 10.32 -2.80
C SER A 83 -7.57 11.70 -3.13
N VAL A 84 -8.71 12.07 -2.54
CA VAL A 84 -9.35 13.38 -2.72
C VAL A 84 -8.42 14.48 -2.21
N LEU A 85 -7.84 14.31 -1.03
CA LEU A 85 -6.91 15.28 -0.43
C LEU A 85 -5.67 15.53 -1.28
N LEU A 86 -5.11 14.48 -1.90
CA LEU A 86 -3.99 14.65 -2.83
C LEU A 86 -4.37 15.52 -4.03
N LEU A 87 -5.59 15.35 -4.54
CA LEU A 87 -6.09 16.08 -5.70
C LEU A 87 -6.45 17.54 -5.37
N THR A 88 -6.91 17.81 -4.14
CA THR A 88 -7.28 19.16 -3.71
C THR A 88 -6.08 19.99 -3.24
N SER A 89 -5.06 19.35 -2.65
CA SER A 89 -3.88 20.06 -2.15
C SER A 89 -2.88 20.44 -3.26
N LYS A 90 -2.88 21.73 -3.63
CA LYS A 90 -1.95 22.31 -4.61
C LYS A 90 -0.47 21.92 -4.40
N PRO A 91 0.12 22.01 -3.18
CA PRO A 91 1.54 21.71 -3.01
C PRO A 91 1.86 20.23 -3.23
N LEU A 92 1.02 19.31 -2.73
CA LEU A 92 1.21 17.88 -3.01
C LEU A 92 1.03 17.60 -4.50
N TRP A 93 0.02 18.17 -5.15
CA TRP A 93 -0.26 17.92 -6.56
C TRP A 93 0.92 18.31 -7.46
N ILE A 94 1.59 19.44 -7.20
CA ILE A 94 2.74 19.89 -8.00
C ILE A 94 3.91 18.89 -7.91
N VAL A 95 4.21 18.44 -6.70
CA VAL A 95 5.26 17.45 -6.44
C VAL A 95 4.88 16.12 -7.08
N HIS A 96 3.67 15.63 -6.80
CA HIS A 96 3.11 14.40 -7.34
C HIS A 96 3.11 14.37 -8.87
N ARG A 97 2.66 15.45 -9.53
CA ARG A 97 2.58 15.54 -11.00
C ARG A 97 3.94 15.29 -11.66
N ARG A 98 5.04 15.81 -11.10
CA ARG A 98 6.38 15.60 -11.66
C ARG A 98 6.77 14.12 -11.60
N TYR A 99 6.53 13.46 -10.47
CA TYR A 99 6.84 12.04 -10.31
C TYR A 99 5.91 11.15 -11.11
N ALA A 100 4.61 11.45 -11.13
CA ALA A 100 3.63 10.78 -11.96
C ALA A 100 4.03 10.86 -13.44
N LEU A 101 4.54 12.01 -13.90
CA LEU A 101 5.01 12.19 -15.27
C LEU A 101 6.30 11.40 -15.55
N VAL A 102 7.28 11.41 -14.65
CA VAL A 102 8.50 10.59 -14.81
C VAL A 102 8.14 9.11 -14.87
N MET A 103 7.31 8.63 -13.94
CA MET A 103 6.86 7.23 -13.89
C MET A 103 6.07 6.85 -15.16
N LEU A 104 5.19 7.73 -15.63
CA LEU A 104 4.47 7.58 -16.89
C LEU A 104 5.45 7.43 -18.06
N LEU A 105 6.40 8.36 -18.21
CA LEU A 105 7.37 8.35 -19.30
C LEU A 105 8.28 7.12 -19.25
N THR A 106 8.75 6.71 -18.07
CA THR A 106 9.57 5.50 -17.90
C THR A 106 8.77 4.24 -18.25
N THR A 107 7.51 4.17 -17.84
CA THR A 107 6.65 3.00 -18.13
C THR A 107 6.31 2.92 -19.62
N VAL A 108 5.89 4.03 -20.24
CA VAL A 108 5.63 4.11 -21.67
C VAL A 108 6.90 3.82 -22.46
N GLY A 109 8.03 4.39 -22.06
CA GLY A 109 9.33 4.14 -22.67
C GLY A 109 9.73 2.67 -22.60
N LEU A 110 9.56 2.01 -21.45
CA LEU A 110 9.84 0.59 -21.30
C LEU A 110 8.87 -0.27 -22.11
N PHE A 111 7.58 0.08 -22.13
CA PHE A 111 6.56 -0.60 -22.93
C PHE A 111 6.90 -0.56 -24.42
N VAL A 112 7.28 0.62 -24.94
CA VAL A 112 7.70 0.82 -26.33
C VAL A 112 9.00 0.06 -26.61
N ALA A 113 9.99 0.13 -25.71
CA ALA A 113 11.25 -0.58 -25.86
C ALA A 113 11.06 -2.10 -25.92
N LEU A 114 10.23 -2.66 -25.03
CA LEU A 114 9.88 -4.08 -25.04
C LEU A 114 9.11 -4.47 -26.31
N HIS A 115 8.16 -3.65 -26.77
CA HIS A 115 7.46 -3.90 -28.03
C HIS A 115 8.41 -3.88 -29.23
N LEU A 116 9.30 -2.89 -29.31
CA LEU A 116 10.33 -2.80 -30.35
C LEU A 116 11.24 -4.04 -30.35
N LEU A 117 11.57 -4.58 -29.17
CA LEU A 117 12.36 -5.81 -29.05
C LEU A 117 11.63 -7.05 -29.60
N ILE A 118 10.30 -7.08 -29.54
CA ILE A 118 9.47 -8.23 -29.98
C ILE A 118 9.21 -8.21 -31.49
N ILE A 119 9.15 -7.03 -32.11
CA ILE A 119 8.91 -6.88 -33.55
C ILE A 119 9.82 -7.79 -34.41
N PRO A 120 11.16 -7.84 -34.22
CA PRO A 120 12.00 -8.72 -35.04
C PRO A 120 11.66 -10.21 -34.84
N PHE A 121 11.37 -10.64 -33.61
CA PHE A 121 10.92 -12.01 -33.35
C PHE A 121 9.61 -12.32 -34.05
N ARG A 122 8.68 -11.36 -34.08
CA ARG A 122 7.41 -11.50 -34.79
C ARG A 122 7.61 -11.63 -36.29
N ILE A 123 8.51 -10.85 -36.88
CA ILE A 123 8.85 -10.96 -38.31
C ILE A 123 9.44 -12.34 -38.61
N VAL A 124 10.41 -12.81 -37.81
CA VAL A 124 11.05 -14.12 -37.98
C VAL A 124 10.05 -15.26 -37.87
N ILE A 125 9.21 -15.27 -36.83
CA ILE A 125 8.19 -16.32 -36.62
C ILE A 125 7.17 -16.31 -37.76
N THR A 126 6.73 -15.12 -38.21
CA THR A 126 5.82 -15.00 -39.36
C THR A 126 6.46 -15.57 -40.62
N LEU A 127 7.76 -15.31 -40.84
CA LEU A 127 8.50 -15.84 -41.99
C LEU A 127 8.69 -17.36 -41.89
N LEU A 128 8.93 -17.91 -40.68
CA LEU A 128 8.96 -19.35 -40.45
C LEU A 128 7.58 -20.01 -40.64
N SER A 129 6.48 -19.30 -40.33
CA SER A 129 5.13 -19.83 -40.53
C SER A 129 4.81 -20.08 -42.01
N LEU A 130 5.44 -19.33 -42.93
CA LEU A 130 5.36 -19.59 -44.38
C LEU A 130 5.97 -20.94 -44.77
N LEU A 131 6.87 -21.51 -43.96
CA LEU A 131 7.42 -22.86 -44.15
C LEU A 131 6.54 -23.97 -43.57
N SER A 132 5.25 -23.71 -43.32
CA SER A 132 4.28 -24.68 -42.78
C SER A 132 4.54 -25.13 -41.33
N LEU A 133 5.35 -24.40 -40.55
CA LEU A 133 5.41 -24.56 -39.10
C LEU A 133 4.34 -23.70 -38.43
N ASP A 134 3.35 -24.32 -37.80
CA ASP A 134 2.31 -23.61 -37.05
C ASP A 134 2.86 -23.07 -35.70
N LEU A 135 3.61 -21.97 -35.78
CA LEU A 135 4.23 -21.29 -34.64
C LEU A 135 3.39 -20.10 -34.13
N ASN A 136 2.20 -19.88 -34.69
CA ASN A 136 1.34 -18.77 -34.32
C ASN A 136 0.92 -18.83 -32.85
N PHE A 137 0.69 -20.04 -32.33
CA PHE A 137 0.41 -20.25 -30.92
C PHE A 137 1.53 -19.76 -29.99
N LEU A 138 2.80 -20.00 -30.35
CA LEU A 138 3.94 -19.52 -29.55
C LEU A 138 4.03 -17.99 -29.57
N LEU A 139 3.74 -17.36 -30.71
CA LEU A 139 3.73 -15.92 -30.82
C LEU A 139 2.62 -15.28 -29.96
N GLU A 140 1.42 -15.85 -29.98
CA GLU A 140 0.28 -15.35 -29.22
C GLU A 140 0.48 -15.55 -27.71
N SER A 141 1.03 -16.69 -27.32
CA SER A 141 1.45 -16.97 -25.94
C SER A 141 2.58 -16.03 -25.48
N ALA A 142 3.60 -15.79 -26.31
CA ALA A 142 4.68 -14.85 -25.98
C ALA A 142 4.17 -13.41 -25.86
N SER A 143 3.34 -12.96 -26.80
CA SER A 143 2.74 -11.62 -26.80
C SER A 143 1.90 -11.38 -25.54
N SER A 144 1.00 -12.31 -25.21
CA SER A 144 0.16 -12.22 -24.00
C SER A 144 0.98 -12.25 -22.72
N THR A 145 2.05 -13.05 -22.67
CA THR A 145 2.99 -13.11 -21.54
C THR A 145 3.73 -11.78 -21.36
N ILE A 146 4.23 -11.19 -22.43
CA ILE A 146 4.96 -9.92 -22.37
C ILE A 146 4.00 -8.79 -22.00
N LEU A 147 2.78 -8.77 -22.53
CA LEU A 147 1.78 -7.77 -22.16
C LEU A 147 1.43 -7.88 -20.67
N SER A 148 1.35 -9.11 -20.14
CA SER A 148 1.18 -9.37 -18.71
C SER A 148 2.39 -8.90 -17.89
N PHE A 149 3.62 -9.11 -18.38
CA PHE A 149 4.84 -8.62 -17.73
C PHE A 149 4.91 -7.09 -17.73
N CYS A 150 4.56 -6.43 -18.83
CA CYS A 150 4.48 -4.97 -18.93
C CYS A 150 3.50 -4.37 -17.92
N ARG A 151 2.40 -5.08 -17.59
CA ARG A 151 1.48 -4.66 -16.52
C ARG A 151 2.11 -4.72 -15.12
N LEU A 152 3.15 -5.52 -14.91
CA LEU A 152 3.89 -5.62 -13.65
C LEU A 152 5.02 -4.58 -13.52
N VAL A 153 5.46 -3.99 -14.64
CA VAL A 153 6.53 -2.98 -14.65
C VAL A 153 6.24 -1.79 -13.73
N PRO A 154 5.04 -1.17 -13.72
CA PRO A 154 4.73 -0.07 -12.80
C PRO A 154 4.92 -0.47 -11.33
N PHE A 155 4.56 -1.71 -10.98
CA PHE A 155 4.75 -2.24 -9.64
C PHE A 155 6.23 -2.49 -9.32
N GLY A 156 7.01 -3.02 -10.27
CA GLY A 156 8.46 -3.14 -10.11
C GLY A 156 9.15 -1.78 -9.93
N LEU A 157 8.76 -0.80 -10.75
CA LEU A 157 9.26 0.57 -10.67
C LEU A 157 8.84 1.25 -9.35
N LEU A 158 7.64 0.95 -8.85
CA LEU A 158 7.17 1.38 -7.53
C LEU A 158 8.10 0.88 -6.43
N LEU A 159 8.45 -0.41 -6.47
CA LEU A 159 9.40 -0.97 -5.51
C LEU A 159 10.76 -0.29 -5.62
N VAL A 160 11.26 -0.06 -6.83
CA VAL A 160 12.53 0.65 -7.04
C VAL A 160 12.46 2.09 -6.53
N MET A 161 11.40 2.84 -6.80
CA MET A 161 11.25 4.21 -6.29
C MET A 161 11.16 4.22 -4.77
N ARG A 162 10.37 3.32 -4.20
CA ARG A 162 10.24 3.20 -2.75
C ARG A 162 11.57 2.92 -2.08
N TYR A 163 12.34 1.98 -2.61
CA TYR A 163 13.52 1.47 -1.94
C TYR A 163 14.81 2.18 -2.34
N GLY A 164 14.88 2.67 -3.58
CA GLY A 164 16.01 3.41 -4.13
C GLY A 164 15.89 4.93 -4.01
N TYR A 165 14.68 5.49 -4.09
CA TYR A 165 14.40 6.94 -4.02
C TYR A 165 13.51 7.29 -2.81
N MET A 166 13.97 6.87 -1.62
CA MET A 166 13.22 6.93 -0.36
C MET A 166 12.74 8.33 0.04
N ASP A 167 13.56 9.37 -0.19
CA ASP A 167 13.26 10.73 0.29
C ASP A 167 12.00 11.30 -0.35
N VAL A 168 11.74 10.97 -1.60
CA VAL A 168 10.58 11.48 -2.34
C VAL A 168 9.28 10.96 -1.75
N LEU A 169 9.24 9.65 -1.49
CA LEU A 169 8.07 8.95 -0.98
C LEU A 169 7.75 9.37 0.47
N ASP A 170 8.78 9.41 1.31
CA ASP A 170 8.63 9.82 2.69
C ASP A 170 8.22 11.30 2.75
N ASN A 171 8.75 12.17 1.87
CA ASN A 171 8.33 13.58 1.81
C ASN A 171 6.85 13.72 1.46
N LEU A 172 6.33 13.02 0.44
CA LEU A 172 4.90 13.05 0.10
C LEU A 172 4.02 12.61 1.28
N PHE A 173 4.43 11.55 1.99
CA PHE A 173 3.78 11.09 3.21
C PHE A 173 3.83 12.15 4.32
N PHE A 174 4.99 12.77 4.56
CA PHE A 174 5.19 13.78 5.59
C PHE A 174 4.47 15.10 5.31
N ILE A 175 4.31 15.49 4.04
CA ILE A 175 3.49 16.63 3.64
C ILE A 175 2.01 16.27 3.83
N GLY A 176 1.60 15.04 3.50
CA GLY A 176 0.24 14.55 3.80
C GLY A 176 -0.11 14.56 5.29
N MET A 177 0.90 14.50 6.17
CA MET A 177 0.76 14.61 7.63
C MET A 177 0.91 16.03 8.18
N ASP A 178 0.83 17.08 7.36
CA ASP A 178 0.91 18.47 7.87
C ASP A 178 -0.16 18.76 8.94
N ASN A 179 -1.30 18.07 8.87
CA ASN A 179 -2.37 18.14 9.86
C ASN A 179 -2.04 17.41 11.19
N PHE A 180 -0.95 16.62 11.25
CA PHE A 180 -0.56 15.81 12.40
C PHE A 180 0.89 16.09 12.85
N PRO A 181 1.19 17.32 13.36
CA PRO A 181 2.56 17.77 13.60
C PRO A 181 3.32 16.93 14.64
N ARG A 182 2.62 16.39 15.66
CA ARG A 182 3.22 15.53 16.69
C ARG A 182 3.70 14.19 16.13
N LEU A 183 2.87 13.55 15.30
CA LEU A 183 3.22 12.31 14.62
C LEU A 183 4.35 12.54 13.61
N LYS A 184 4.24 13.64 12.86
CA LYS A 184 5.26 14.06 11.89
C LYS A 184 6.62 14.24 12.54
N ALA A 185 6.71 14.93 13.68
CA ALA A 185 7.95 15.12 14.41
C ALA A 185 8.56 13.78 14.88
N ALA A 186 7.74 12.92 15.48
CA ALA A 186 8.19 11.63 15.99
C ALA A 186 8.72 10.69 14.88
N LEU A 187 8.05 10.70 13.72
CA LEU A 187 8.46 9.91 12.56
C LEU A 187 9.70 10.46 11.83
N ARG A 188 10.07 11.73 12.06
CA ARG A 188 11.21 12.41 11.42
C ARG A 188 12.53 12.22 12.15
N GLU A 189 12.51 12.07 13.47
CA GLU A 189 13.71 11.87 14.29
C GLU A 189 14.32 10.47 14.17
N GLU A 190 13.54 9.49 13.69
CA GLU A 190 13.98 8.11 13.62
C GLU A 190 14.89 7.87 12.40
N ARG A 191 16.21 7.85 12.65
CA ARG A 191 17.22 7.46 11.64
C ARG A 191 16.97 6.03 11.19
N ARG A 192 16.63 5.85 9.90
CA ARG A 192 16.49 4.52 9.30
C ARG A 192 17.86 3.84 9.16
N PRO A 193 17.92 2.50 9.31
CA PRO A 193 19.09 1.73 8.89
C PRO A 193 19.29 1.86 7.37
N PRO A 194 20.53 1.83 6.88
CA PRO A 194 20.81 1.94 5.45
C PRO A 194 20.08 0.84 4.68
N PHE A 195 19.41 1.23 3.58
CA PHE A 195 18.73 0.30 2.71
C PHE A 195 19.71 -0.75 2.18
N SER A 196 19.43 -2.02 2.46
CA SER A 196 20.18 -3.15 1.91
C SER A 196 19.37 -3.79 0.80
N LEU A 197 19.74 -3.49 -0.44
CA LEU A 197 19.16 -4.10 -1.65
C LEU A 197 19.15 -5.63 -1.55
N ARG A 198 20.22 -6.21 -0.99
CA ARG A 198 20.35 -7.66 -0.81
C ARG A 198 19.25 -8.23 0.09
N ARG A 199 19.01 -7.65 1.27
CA ARG A 199 17.94 -8.10 2.18
C ARG A 199 16.56 -7.98 1.54
N PHE A 200 16.35 -6.94 0.73
CA PHE A 200 15.11 -6.76 -0.01
C PHE A 200 14.91 -7.86 -1.04
N ILE A 201 15.92 -8.11 -1.87
CA ILE A 201 15.92 -9.17 -2.88
C ILE A 201 15.70 -10.53 -2.22
N ASP A 202 16.44 -10.86 -1.16
CA ASP A 202 16.32 -12.15 -0.47
C ASP A 202 14.89 -12.38 0.07
N LYS A 203 14.27 -11.36 0.68
CA LYS A 203 12.89 -11.44 1.18
C LYS A 203 11.89 -11.63 0.03
N LYS A 204 12.07 -10.92 -1.09
CA LYS A 204 11.13 -10.99 -2.23
C LYS A 204 11.30 -12.27 -3.03
N ILE A 205 12.52 -12.79 -3.19
CA ILE A 205 12.77 -14.10 -3.81
C ILE A 205 12.11 -15.20 -2.98
N ALA A 206 12.27 -15.18 -1.65
CA ALA A 206 11.62 -16.18 -0.80
C ALA A 206 10.09 -16.15 -0.90
N PHE A 207 9.50 -14.96 -1.04
CA PHE A 207 8.07 -14.81 -1.28
C PHE A 207 7.65 -15.32 -2.67
N LEU A 208 8.40 -14.95 -3.71
CA LEU A 208 8.15 -15.40 -5.08
C LEU A 208 8.25 -16.92 -5.20
N LEU A 209 9.25 -17.53 -4.56
CA LEU A 209 9.44 -18.98 -4.54
C LEU A 209 8.24 -19.69 -3.91
N LYS A 210 7.64 -19.13 -2.85
CA LYS A 210 6.42 -19.68 -2.24
C LYS A 210 5.23 -19.61 -3.17
N ILE A 211 5.07 -18.51 -3.92
CA ILE A 211 4.00 -18.37 -4.91
C ILE A 211 4.21 -19.36 -6.05
N ILE A 212 5.43 -19.46 -6.59
CA ILE A 212 5.77 -20.41 -7.66
C ILE A 212 5.53 -21.84 -7.18
N ALA A 213 5.97 -22.19 -5.98
CA ALA A 213 5.73 -23.51 -5.40
C ALA A 213 4.23 -23.80 -5.24
N ALA A 214 3.44 -22.84 -4.75
CA ALA A 214 1.99 -22.98 -4.66
C ALA A 214 1.33 -23.13 -6.05
N LEU A 215 1.82 -22.39 -7.05
CA LEU A 215 1.33 -22.46 -8.43
C LEU A 215 1.64 -23.83 -9.07
N LEU A 216 2.89 -24.29 -8.95
CA LEU A 216 3.35 -25.60 -9.42
C LEU A 216 2.54 -26.73 -8.77
N LEU A 217 2.32 -26.63 -7.46
CA LEU A 217 1.52 -27.61 -6.74
C LEU A 217 0.02 -27.50 -7.10
N SER A 218 -0.44 -26.32 -7.56
CA SER A 218 -1.79 -26.13 -8.10
C SER A 218 -2.04 -26.78 -9.47
N LEU A 219 -0.99 -27.09 -10.22
CA LEU A 219 -1.09 -27.77 -11.53
C LEU A 219 -1.38 -29.27 -11.41
N VAL A 220 -1.25 -29.85 -10.21
CA VAL A 220 -1.53 -31.27 -9.98
C VAL A 220 -3.04 -31.50 -9.93
N PRO A 221 -3.64 -32.36 -10.77
CA PRO A 221 -5.09 -32.42 -10.99
C PRO A 221 -5.94 -32.72 -9.74
N TYR A 222 -5.38 -33.40 -8.74
CA TYR A 222 -6.08 -33.73 -7.48
C TYR A 222 -5.69 -32.81 -6.31
N VAL A 223 -4.45 -32.35 -6.30
CA VAL A 223 -3.90 -31.56 -5.19
C VAL A 223 -4.17 -30.07 -5.40
N GLY A 224 -4.30 -29.64 -6.65
CA GLY A 224 -4.46 -28.24 -6.99
C GLY A 224 -5.74 -27.58 -6.51
N PRO A 225 -6.92 -28.20 -6.68
CA PRO A 225 -8.16 -27.67 -6.10
C PRO A 225 -8.07 -27.52 -4.57
N ALA A 226 -7.44 -28.48 -3.87
CA ALA A 226 -7.27 -28.42 -2.42
C ALA A 226 -6.33 -27.29 -1.98
N ILE A 227 -5.27 -27.02 -2.75
CA ILE A 227 -4.35 -25.91 -2.48
C ILE A 227 -5.00 -24.57 -2.75
N LEU A 228 -5.74 -24.45 -3.85
CA LEU A 228 -6.47 -23.23 -4.16
C LEU A 228 -7.53 -22.95 -3.10
N PHE A 229 -8.26 -23.97 -2.67
CA PHE A 229 -9.17 -23.89 -1.53
C PHE A 229 -8.44 -23.41 -0.27
N PHE A 230 -7.29 -24.01 0.06
CA PHE A 230 -6.53 -23.63 1.26
C PHE A 230 -5.94 -22.21 1.16
N LEU A 231 -5.47 -21.79 -0.03
CA LEU A 231 -4.99 -20.44 -0.26
C LEU A 231 -6.13 -19.44 -0.11
N GLN A 232 -7.28 -19.70 -0.71
CA GLN A 232 -8.48 -18.87 -0.60
C GLN A 232 -8.94 -18.78 0.86
N TYR A 233 -9.11 -19.92 1.54
CA TYR A 233 -9.47 -19.97 2.93
C TYR A 233 -8.48 -19.20 3.82
N LYS A 234 -7.17 -19.36 3.60
CA LYS A 234 -6.16 -18.67 4.40
C LYS A 234 -6.08 -17.17 4.12
N THR A 235 -6.26 -16.74 2.87
CA THR A 235 -6.17 -15.32 2.50
C THR A 235 -7.46 -14.59 2.83
N VAL A 236 -8.60 -15.14 2.43
CA VAL A 236 -9.94 -14.57 2.65
C VAL A 236 -10.35 -14.77 4.11
N GLY A 237 -10.18 -15.98 4.67
CA GLY A 237 -10.62 -16.28 6.03
C GLY A 237 -9.81 -15.61 7.13
N LEU A 238 -8.57 -15.20 6.83
CA LEU A 238 -7.78 -14.38 7.75
C LEU A 238 -8.25 -12.92 7.77
N VAL A 239 -8.98 -12.48 6.74
CA VAL A 239 -9.38 -11.07 6.62
C VAL A 239 -10.88 -10.85 6.82
N LEU A 240 -11.73 -11.64 6.18
CA LEU A 240 -13.19 -11.59 6.27
C LEU A 240 -13.74 -12.52 7.37
N GLY A 241 -12.86 -13.23 8.07
CA GLY A 241 -13.21 -14.20 9.09
C GLY A 241 -13.38 -15.61 8.54
N ARG A 242 -13.16 -16.60 9.41
CA ARG A 242 -13.09 -18.02 9.03
C ARG A 242 -14.37 -18.52 8.34
N GLY A 243 -15.54 -18.02 8.77
CA GLY A 243 -16.83 -18.38 8.19
C GLY A 243 -16.94 -17.96 6.72
N LEU A 244 -16.76 -16.67 6.43
CA LEU A 244 -16.82 -16.14 5.06
C LEU A 244 -15.69 -16.68 4.17
N GLY A 245 -14.49 -16.86 4.74
CA GLY A 245 -13.38 -17.50 4.04
C GLY A 245 -13.71 -18.92 3.60
N LEU A 246 -14.38 -19.70 4.46
CA LEU A 246 -14.80 -21.06 4.15
C LEU A 246 -15.91 -21.08 3.10
N THR A 247 -16.91 -20.20 3.19
CA THR A 247 -17.99 -20.14 2.19
C THR A 247 -17.47 -19.74 0.81
N ILE A 248 -16.57 -18.75 0.73
CA ILE A 248 -15.96 -18.30 -0.53
C ILE A 248 -15.06 -19.40 -1.11
N ALA A 249 -14.25 -20.05 -0.27
CA ALA A 249 -13.38 -21.15 -0.72
C ALA A 249 -14.21 -22.34 -1.23
N PHE A 250 -15.31 -22.69 -0.55
CA PHE A 250 -16.20 -23.77 -0.97
C PHE A 250 -16.89 -23.41 -2.28
N LEU A 251 -17.40 -22.18 -2.40
CA LEU A 251 -18.01 -21.69 -3.64
C LEU A 251 -17.03 -21.73 -4.82
N GLY A 252 -15.75 -21.41 -4.58
CA GLY A 252 -14.70 -21.46 -5.59
C GLY A 252 -14.35 -22.86 -6.11
N VAL A 253 -14.71 -23.93 -5.37
CA VAL A 253 -14.53 -25.32 -5.79
C VAL A 253 -15.66 -25.79 -6.70
N PHE A 254 -16.91 -25.37 -6.42
CA PHE A 254 -18.09 -25.89 -7.10
C PHE A 254 -18.53 -25.07 -8.31
N VAL A 255 -18.22 -23.78 -8.35
CA VAL A 255 -18.71 -22.93 -9.43
C VAL A 255 -17.68 -22.83 -10.56
N PRO A 256 -18.06 -23.01 -11.85
CA PRO A 256 -17.19 -22.74 -13.01
C PRO A 256 -16.80 -21.25 -13.16
N LEU A 257 -17.10 -20.42 -12.17
CA LEU A 257 -16.56 -19.08 -11.92
C LEU A 257 -15.05 -19.11 -11.57
N ARG A 258 -14.29 -20.08 -12.08
CA ARG A 258 -12.85 -20.20 -11.87
C ARG A 258 -12.17 -18.87 -12.19
N GLU A 259 -12.55 -18.23 -13.30
CA GLU A 259 -12.08 -16.90 -13.72
C GLU A 259 -12.38 -15.82 -12.66
N LEU A 260 -13.60 -15.77 -12.14
CA LEU A 260 -14.05 -14.72 -11.21
C LEU A 260 -13.45 -14.91 -9.81
N CYS A 261 -13.35 -16.15 -9.34
CA CYS A 261 -12.66 -16.49 -8.09
C CYS A 261 -11.15 -16.24 -8.19
N TRP A 262 -10.53 -16.53 -9.35
CA TRP A 262 -9.13 -16.19 -9.59
C TRP A 262 -8.91 -14.68 -9.61
N GLY A 263 -9.77 -13.92 -10.29
CA GLY A 263 -9.71 -12.46 -10.31
C GLY A 263 -9.87 -11.87 -8.90
N PHE A 264 -10.85 -12.34 -8.13
CA PHE A 264 -11.07 -11.89 -6.76
C PHE A 264 -9.90 -12.24 -5.83
N LEU A 265 -9.41 -13.48 -5.87
CA LEU A 265 -8.25 -13.91 -5.09
C LEU A 265 -7.00 -13.12 -5.47
N TYR A 266 -6.78 -12.90 -6.77
CA TYR A 266 -5.69 -12.09 -7.28
C TYR A 266 -5.77 -10.67 -6.73
N VAL A 267 -6.94 -10.03 -6.79
CA VAL A 267 -7.16 -8.68 -6.23
C VAL A 267 -6.92 -8.67 -4.73
N CYS A 268 -7.40 -9.67 -3.97
CA CYS A 268 -7.19 -9.74 -2.52
C CYS A 268 -5.71 -9.93 -2.14
N VAL A 269 -5.00 -10.82 -2.84
CA VAL A 269 -3.57 -11.06 -2.62
C VAL A 269 -2.77 -9.82 -3.00
N LEU A 270 -3.11 -9.19 -4.13
CA LEU A 270 -2.49 -7.97 -4.61
C LEU A 270 -2.73 -6.81 -3.63
N ALA A 271 -3.98 -6.62 -3.19
CA ALA A 271 -4.38 -5.65 -2.17
C ALA A 271 -3.55 -5.84 -0.91
N ARG A 272 -3.50 -7.06 -0.37
CA ARG A 272 -2.72 -7.37 0.83
C ARG A 272 -1.24 -7.07 0.62
N ALA A 273 -0.66 -7.49 -0.50
CA ALA A 273 0.75 -7.28 -0.79
C ALA A 273 1.10 -5.79 -0.90
N ILE A 274 0.27 -5.01 -1.60
CA ILE A 274 0.45 -3.57 -1.77
C ILE A 274 0.32 -2.85 -0.43
N SER A 275 -0.73 -3.14 0.32
CA SER A 275 -0.97 -2.50 1.62
C SER A 275 0.14 -2.83 2.60
N TRP A 276 0.54 -4.10 2.73
CA TRP A 276 1.66 -4.46 3.60
C TRP A 276 2.94 -3.80 3.18
N GLU A 277 3.23 -3.72 1.88
CA GLU A 277 4.40 -3.00 1.44
C GLU A 277 4.29 -1.54 1.88
N LEU A 278 3.20 -0.84 1.53
CA LEU A 278 2.91 0.57 1.86
C LEU A 278 3.00 0.87 3.34
N LEU A 279 2.36 0.05 4.17
CA LEU A 279 2.16 0.31 5.59
C LEU A 279 3.29 -0.22 6.50
N ALA A 280 4.00 -1.28 6.10
CA ALA A 280 5.04 -1.92 6.93
C ALA A 280 6.04 -0.93 7.57
N PRO A 281 6.69 -0.01 6.84
CA PRO A 281 7.67 0.88 7.46
C PRO A 281 7.04 1.88 8.43
N TYR A 282 5.76 2.21 8.26
CA TYR A 282 5.06 3.12 9.15
C TYR A 282 4.61 2.41 10.43
N HIS A 283 4.10 1.18 10.32
CA HIS A 283 3.80 0.34 11.48
C HIS A 283 5.05 0.07 12.33
N GLU A 284 6.18 -0.24 11.69
CA GLU A 284 7.44 -0.44 12.41
C GLU A 284 7.81 0.81 13.22
N ARG A 285 7.77 2.00 12.61
CA ARG A 285 8.07 3.27 13.30
C ARG A 285 7.14 3.53 14.48
N VAL A 286 5.83 3.35 14.30
CA VAL A 286 4.89 3.65 15.38
C VAL A 286 4.97 2.60 16.50
N SER A 287 5.17 1.32 16.16
CA SER A 287 5.38 0.28 17.16
C SER A 287 6.64 0.52 18.01
N GLN A 288 7.71 1.06 17.40
CA GLN A 288 8.94 1.45 18.08
C GLN A 288 8.72 2.66 18.98
N GLN A 289 8.03 3.70 18.50
CA GLN A 289 7.68 4.86 19.30
C GLN A 289 6.84 4.49 20.51
N ARG A 290 5.83 3.64 20.34
CA ARG A 290 4.99 3.15 21.44
C ARG A 290 5.79 2.35 22.45
N SER A 291 6.76 1.56 21.98
CA SER A 291 7.69 0.82 22.85
C SER A 291 8.57 1.76 23.68
N ARG A 292 8.97 2.91 23.14
CA ARG A 292 9.74 3.92 23.89
C ARG A 292 8.87 4.67 24.89
N SER A 293 7.64 5.04 24.51
CA SER A 293 6.77 5.87 25.33
C SER A 293 6.06 5.12 26.46
N SER A 294 5.77 3.83 26.29
CA SER A 294 4.85 3.13 27.20
C SER A 294 5.52 2.64 28.48
N GLY A 295 6.83 2.37 28.50
CA GLY A 295 7.53 1.78 29.66
C GLY A 295 6.95 0.47 30.21
N ASP A 296 5.89 -0.07 29.60
CA ASP A 296 5.00 -1.08 30.18
C ASP A 296 5.45 -2.50 29.73
N PRO A 297 5.80 -3.40 30.66
CA PRO A 297 6.32 -4.74 30.36
C PRO A 297 5.22 -5.79 30.11
N ARG A 298 3.94 -5.41 29.98
CA ARG A 298 2.84 -6.36 29.72
C ARG A 298 3.11 -7.26 28.51
N PRO A 299 2.60 -8.52 28.52
CA PRO A 299 2.95 -9.52 27.52
C PRO A 299 2.56 -9.05 26.11
N ARG A 300 3.59 -8.77 25.30
CA ARG A 300 3.49 -8.29 23.90
C ARG A 300 2.60 -9.14 23.01
N ILE A 301 2.43 -10.41 23.35
CA ILE A 301 1.94 -11.47 22.44
C ILE A 301 0.42 -11.36 22.20
N GLU A 302 -0.36 -11.02 23.23
CA GLU A 302 -1.83 -11.05 23.13
C GLU A 302 -2.40 -9.76 22.52
N ARG A 303 -1.87 -8.60 22.93
CA ARG A 303 -2.20 -7.31 22.30
C ARG A 303 -1.76 -7.28 20.83
N SER A 304 -0.67 -7.97 20.47
CA SER A 304 -0.22 -8.00 19.07
C SER A 304 -1.17 -8.76 18.15
N ALA A 305 -1.80 -9.84 18.61
CA ALA A 305 -2.64 -10.64 17.71
C ALA A 305 -3.92 -9.91 17.30
N LEU A 306 -4.57 -9.23 18.25
CA LEU A 306 -5.83 -8.51 17.99
C LEU A 306 -5.58 -7.22 17.20
N THR A 307 -4.53 -6.45 17.55
CA THR A 307 -4.15 -5.26 16.78
C THR A 307 -3.65 -5.63 15.38
N GLN A 308 -2.97 -6.76 15.22
CA GLN A 308 -2.54 -7.24 13.91
C GLN A 308 -3.71 -7.69 13.04
N LEU A 309 -4.75 -8.32 13.61
CA LEU A 309 -5.99 -8.64 12.89
C LEU A 309 -6.73 -7.39 12.43
N GLN A 310 -6.83 -6.37 13.29
CA GLN A 310 -7.46 -5.10 12.94
C GLN A 310 -6.67 -4.36 11.86
N GLN A 311 -5.34 -4.32 11.99
CA GLN A 311 -4.45 -3.74 10.98
C GLN A 311 -4.54 -4.49 9.66
N ASP A 312 -4.62 -5.84 9.68
CA ASP A 312 -4.75 -6.66 8.48
C ASP A 312 -6.07 -6.41 7.75
N ALA A 313 -7.19 -6.31 8.50
CA ALA A 313 -8.49 -6.03 7.92
C ALA A 313 -8.53 -4.62 7.29
N MET A 314 -8.04 -3.63 8.02
CA MET A 314 -8.01 -2.25 7.54
C MET A 314 -7.05 -2.07 6.36
N ALA A 315 -5.88 -2.71 6.41
CA ALA A 315 -4.92 -2.74 5.32
C ALA A 315 -5.50 -3.42 4.08
N LEU A 316 -6.26 -4.52 4.22
CA LEU A 316 -6.92 -5.13 3.07
C LEU A 316 -7.99 -4.21 2.50
N GLY A 317 -8.84 -3.64 3.36
CA GLY A 317 -9.88 -2.68 2.97
C GLY A 317 -9.31 -1.50 2.19
N PHE A 318 -8.19 -0.97 2.67
CA PHE A 318 -7.40 0.04 1.98
C PHE A 318 -6.90 -0.46 0.62
N GLY A 319 -6.31 -1.67 0.58
CA GLY A 319 -5.68 -2.24 -0.60
C GLY A 319 -6.63 -2.68 -1.71
N ILE A 320 -7.90 -2.98 -1.43
CA ILE A 320 -8.88 -3.45 -2.41
C ILE A 320 -9.17 -2.40 -3.50
N PRO A 321 -9.64 -1.18 -3.19
CA PRO A 321 -9.92 -0.18 -4.21
C PRO A 321 -8.67 0.14 -5.03
N ILE A 322 -7.51 0.14 -4.36
CA ILE A 322 -6.18 0.31 -4.94
C ILE A 322 -5.87 -0.80 -5.94
N ALA A 323 -6.05 -2.06 -5.56
CA ALA A 323 -5.76 -3.22 -6.38
C ALA A 323 -6.72 -3.29 -7.58
N LEU A 324 -7.99 -2.94 -7.38
CA LEU A 324 -8.96 -2.80 -8.47
C LEU A 324 -8.52 -1.70 -9.45
N LEU A 325 -8.13 -0.53 -8.95
CA LEU A 325 -7.61 0.56 -9.76
C LEU A 325 -6.36 0.16 -10.55
N LEU A 326 -5.41 -0.54 -9.92
CA LEU A 326 -4.21 -1.07 -10.58
C LEU A 326 -4.53 -2.16 -11.61
N HIS A 327 -5.56 -2.96 -11.36
CA HIS A 327 -5.95 -4.05 -12.25
C HIS A 327 -6.66 -3.55 -13.50
N TYR A 328 -7.61 -2.63 -13.35
CA TYR A 328 -8.46 -2.15 -14.45
C TYR A 328 -7.90 -0.93 -15.17
N THR A 329 -6.99 -0.19 -14.54
CA THR A 329 -6.53 1.08 -15.08
C THR A 329 -5.07 0.98 -15.51
N PRO A 330 -4.72 1.36 -16.76
CA PRO A 330 -3.32 1.45 -17.17
C PRO A 330 -2.56 2.52 -16.36
N TYR A 331 -3.26 3.44 -15.68
CA TYR A 331 -2.72 4.55 -14.89
C TYR A 331 -2.21 4.19 -13.49
N GLY A 332 -1.74 2.95 -13.26
CA GLY A 332 -1.22 2.50 -11.96
C GLY A 332 -0.16 3.46 -11.34
N TRP A 333 0.53 4.25 -12.15
CA TRP A 333 1.48 5.27 -11.72
C TRP A 333 0.84 6.56 -11.16
N VAL A 334 -0.32 7.01 -11.67
CA VAL A 334 -1.02 8.19 -11.11
C VAL A 334 -1.53 7.85 -9.72
N MET A 335 -1.95 6.60 -9.55
CA MET A 335 -2.40 6.07 -8.27
C MET A 335 -1.27 6.03 -7.26
N PHE A 336 0.01 6.00 -7.65
CA PHE A 336 1.12 5.88 -6.69
C PHE A 336 1.18 6.98 -5.62
N GLY A 337 1.10 8.26 -5.99
CA GLY A 337 1.05 9.32 -4.97
C GLY A 337 -0.26 9.32 -4.20
N LEU A 338 -1.35 8.87 -4.84
CA LEU A 338 -2.66 8.66 -4.23
C LEU A 338 -2.57 7.63 -3.09
N LEU A 339 -1.86 6.55 -3.36
CA LEU A 339 -1.59 5.45 -2.42
C LEU A 339 -0.77 5.89 -1.22
N GLN A 340 0.20 6.76 -1.43
CA GLN A 340 1.05 7.22 -0.35
C GLN A 340 0.38 8.26 0.53
N ALA A 341 -0.32 9.22 -0.08
CA ALA A 341 -1.09 10.22 0.66
C ALA A 341 -2.15 9.53 1.51
N SER A 342 -2.86 8.54 0.93
CA SER A 342 -3.86 7.78 1.67
C SER A 342 -3.28 6.83 2.72
N ALA A 343 -2.09 6.26 2.51
CA ALA A 343 -1.40 5.50 3.55
C ALA A 343 -1.03 6.38 4.76
N ALA A 344 -0.71 7.67 4.56
CA ALA A 344 -0.47 8.62 5.64
C ALA A 344 -1.69 8.82 6.52
N TYR A 345 -2.86 8.99 5.90
CA TYR A 345 -4.13 9.10 6.62
C TYR A 345 -4.51 7.82 7.35
N LEU A 346 -4.28 6.66 6.74
CA LEU A 346 -4.54 5.38 7.39
C LEU A 346 -3.69 5.20 8.65
N VAL A 347 -2.40 5.54 8.59
CA VAL A 347 -1.48 5.45 9.74
C VAL A 347 -1.85 6.47 10.82
N ALA A 348 -2.21 7.69 10.43
CA ALA A 348 -2.67 8.71 11.37
C ALA A 348 -3.97 8.26 12.06
N GLY A 349 -4.93 7.76 11.29
CA GLY A 349 -6.22 7.30 11.80
C GLY A 349 -6.09 6.12 12.76
N LEU A 350 -5.20 5.16 12.46
CA LEU A 350 -4.94 3.99 13.33
C LEU A 350 -4.31 4.30 14.69
N HIS A 351 -3.77 5.50 14.88
CA HIS A 351 -2.96 5.83 16.05
C HIS A 351 -3.44 7.03 16.86
N PHE A 352 -4.29 7.88 16.28
CA PHE A 352 -4.86 9.04 16.96
C PHE A 352 -6.35 8.89 17.28
N HIS A 353 -7.02 7.85 16.79
CA HIS A 353 -8.34 7.39 17.25
C HIS A 353 -8.19 6.16 18.15
#